data_AF-A0A970FS43-F1
#
_entry.id   AF-A0A970FS43-F1
#
_cell.length_a   1.000
_cell.length_b   1.000
_cell.length_c   1.000
_cell.angle_alpha   90.00
_cell.angle_beta   90.00
_cell.angle_gamma   90.00
#
_symmetry.space_group_name_H-M   'P 1'
#
loop_
_entity.id
_entity.type
_entity.pdbx_description
1 polymer ?
#
loop_
_entity_poly.entity_id
_entity_poly.type
_entity_poly.pdbx_seq_one_letter_code
_entity_poly.pdbx_strand_id
1 'polypeptide(L)'
;MKKGRNKNMAEKTQDLQVDTHPLNEIRRTIAVLSGKGGVGKSLITALLATYLQRSGKYRVGVLDADVTGPSIPKMFGADKFKPRGSDEGLFPVHTHSNIQLMSINLLLEDPTAPVIWRGPILANTVKQFWRDVIWGDLDFLLIDMPPGTGDIPLTVFQSLPIDGLVIVTSPQDLVSLIVSKAIHMAQMMKIPIVGLVENMSYTTCPHCGQRINLFGIGHSKQAAQEAGIPFLGALPIDPELATLSDRGQIERFHKPYLQSCLEALEKIPSRYQTFKVPDLTPADDEKEILSDESDTRKQSDDSGGSMKKIAIASDNQVVSAHFGHCEGYTLFTVSDGSDEFEKQYLPNPGHKPGFLPNYLNEQGVTVIIAGGMGSGAVEIFQEKGIDVITGAEGDVDQVIRSYIDGTLQASGAVCHEHSHSGD
;
A
#
# COMPACT_ATOMS: atom_id res chain seq x y z
N MET A 1 -27.10 -11.73 -61.97
CA MET A 1 -27.71 -12.35 -60.77
C MET A 1 -26.75 -13.43 -60.29
N LYS A 2 -26.17 -13.49 -59.09
CA LYS A 2 -26.59 -13.09 -57.74
C LYS A 2 -25.37 -12.63 -56.90
N LYS A 3 -25.62 -11.72 -55.96
CA LYS A 3 -24.76 -11.31 -54.84
C LYS A 3 -24.64 -12.45 -53.81
N GLY A 4 -23.51 -12.50 -53.09
CA GLY A 4 -23.32 -13.27 -51.85
C GLY A 4 -22.00 -12.87 -51.18
N ARG A 5 -21.98 -11.72 -50.50
CA ARG A 5 -21.86 -11.57 -49.03
C ARG A 5 -20.48 -11.90 -48.45
N ASN A 6 -19.67 -10.84 -48.33
CA ASN A 6 -18.83 -10.56 -47.17
C ASN A 6 -19.63 -10.79 -45.87
N LYS A 7 -19.05 -11.46 -44.87
CA LYS A 7 -19.11 -11.08 -43.45
C LYS A 7 -18.29 -12.01 -42.55
N ASN A 8 -17.48 -11.35 -41.71
CA ASN A 8 -16.96 -11.78 -40.41
C ASN A 8 -15.65 -12.57 -40.36
N MET A 9 -14.56 -11.83 -40.55
CA MET A 9 -13.29 -12.10 -39.86
C MET A 9 -12.85 -10.81 -39.13
N ALA A 10 -13.78 -10.24 -38.36
CA ALA A 10 -13.52 -9.13 -37.46
C ALA A 10 -13.44 -9.67 -36.02
N GLU A 11 -12.25 -9.51 -35.45
CA GLU A 11 -11.99 -9.24 -34.02
C GLU A 11 -12.61 -10.21 -33.00
N LYS A 12 -11.89 -11.32 -32.77
CA LYS A 12 -11.72 -11.81 -31.39
C LYS A 12 -10.42 -11.22 -30.86
N THR A 13 -10.50 -10.00 -30.31
CA THR A 13 -9.46 -9.50 -29.40
C THR A 13 -9.59 -10.34 -28.14
N GLN A 14 -8.79 -11.41 -28.05
CA GLN A 14 -8.73 -12.27 -26.87
C GLN A 14 -8.38 -11.39 -25.65
N ASP A 15 -9.05 -11.62 -24.52
CA ASP A 15 -8.68 -11.08 -23.21
C ASP A 15 -7.22 -11.47 -22.91
N LEU A 16 -6.30 -10.55 -23.19
CA LEU A 16 -4.89 -10.67 -22.82
C LEU A 16 -4.63 -10.18 -21.40
N GLN A 17 -5.66 -9.59 -20.76
CA GLN A 17 -5.60 -9.15 -19.38
C GLN A 17 -5.51 -10.35 -18.45
N VAL A 18 -4.64 -10.23 -17.46
CA VAL A 18 -4.44 -11.23 -16.42
C VAL A 18 -5.15 -10.75 -15.16
N ASP A 19 -5.89 -11.63 -14.50
CA ASP A 19 -6.48 -11.32 -13.21
C ASP A 19 -5.40 -11.09 -12.16
N THR A 20 -5.64 -10.14 -11.25
CA THR A 20 -4.80 -9.98 -10.07
C THR A 20 -5.12 -11.05 -9.03
N HIS A 21 -4.35 -11.12 -7.94
CA HIS A 21 -4.61 -12.04 -6.85
C HIS A 21 -6.06 -11.88 -6.34
N PRO A 22 -6.81 -12.95 -6.03
CA PRO A 22 -8.21 -12.87 -5.59
C PRO A 22 -8.45 -12.03 -4.32
N LEU A 23 -7.40 -11.84 -3.51
CA LEU A 23 -7.45 -11.01 -2.30
C LEU A 23 -7.19 -9.53 -2.57
N ASN A 24 -6.98 -9.13 -3.83
CA ASN A 24 -6.66 -7.75 -4.17
C ASN A 24 -7.89 -6.99 -4.65
N GLU A 25 -8.06 -5.77 -4.14
CA GLU A 25 -8.99 -4.78 -4.66
C GLU A 25 -8.22 -3.50 -5.01
N ILE A 26 -7.76 -3.40 -6.26
CA ILE A 26 -6.95 -2.28 -6.73
C ILE A 26 -7.83 -1.27 -7.46
N ARG A 27 -8.18 -0.18 -6.78
CA ARG A 27 -9.12 0.84 -7.25
C ARG A 27 -8.65 1.61 -8.46
N ARG A 28 -7.34 1.93 -8.53
CA ARG A 28 -6.71 2.63 -9.65
C ARG A 28 -5.32 2.09 -9.91
N THR A 29 -5.03 1.78 -11.17
CA THR A 29 -3.68 1.40 -11.61
C THR A 29 -3.11 2.46 -12.54
N ILE A 30 -2.01 3.08 -12.12
CA ILE A 30 -1.39 4.20 -12.81
C ILE A 30 -0.02 3.77 -13.31
N ALA A 31 0.18 3.77 -14.62
CA ALA A 31 1.50 3.54 -15.21
C ALA A 31 2.29 4.85 -15.28
N VAL A 32 3.57 4.80 -14.94
CA VAL A 32 4.51 5.90 -15.13
C VAL A 32 5.54 5.47 -16.17
N LEU A 33 5.57 6.14 -17.32
CA LEU A 33 6.41 5.77 -18.47
C LEU A 33 7.35 6.91 -18.86
N SER A 34 8.54 6.58 -19.35
CA SER A 34 9.44 7.54 -19.98
C SER A 34 9.89 7.06 -21.34
N GLY A 35 10.22 8.02 -22.20
CA GLY A 35 10.73 7.73 -23.54
C GLY A 35 12.15 7.14 -23.57
N LYS A 36 12.97 7.46 -22.56
CA LYS A 36 14.34 6.95 -22.39
C LYS A 36 14.67 6.77 -20.90
N GLY A 37 15.79 6.10 -20.62
CA GLY A 37 16.36 5.99 -19.28
C GLY A 37 16.98 7.31 -18.80
N GLY A 38 17.09 7.49 -17.48
CA GLY A 38 17.80 8.62 -16.87
C GLY A 38 17.00 9.94 -16.72
N VAL A 39 15.73 9.98 -17.13
CA VAL A 39 14.89 11.19 -17.02
C VAL A 39 14.31 11.42 -15.61
N GLY A 40 14.53 10.49 -14.69
CA GLY A 40 13.97 10.51 -13.33
C GLY A 40 12.53 10.00 -13.24
N LYS A 41 12.11 9.11 -14.13
CA LYS A 41 10.80 8.41 -14.08
C LYS A 41 10.52 7.80 -12.70
N SER A 42 11.43 6.98 -12.19
CA SER A 42 11.28 6.35 -10.87
C SER A 42 11.19 7.37 -9.74
N LEU A 43 11.93 8.48 -9.83
CA LEU A 43 11.84 9.57 -8.86
C LEU A 43 10.43 10.17 -8.86
N ILE A 44 9.86 10.43 -10.04
CA ILE A 44 8.47 10.90 -10.14
C ILE A 44 7.51 9.86 -9.55
N THR A 45 7.68 8.57 -9.85
CA THR A 45 6.87 7.49 -9.27
C THR A 45 6.94 7.49 -7.74
N ALA A 46 8.14 7.57 -7.15
CA ALA A 46 8.34 7.61 -5.71
C ALA A 46 7.72 8.86 -5.05
N LEU A 47 7.84 10.03 -5.70
CA LEU A 47 7.23 11.27 -5.23
C LEU A 47 5.71 11.22 -5.29
N LEU A 48 5.12 10.69 -6.36
CA LEU A 48 3.68 10.49 -6.45
C LEU A 48 3.19 9.56 -5.34
N ALA A 49 3.87 8.43 -5.12
CA ALA A 49 3.51 7.50 -4.05
C ALA A 49 3.57 8.17 -2.67
N THR A 50 4.67 8.89 -2.42
CA THR A 50 4.89 9.64 -1.18
C THR A 50 3.80 10.67 -0.93
N TYR A 51 3.42 11.46 -1.95
CA TYR A 51 2.40 12.49 -1.79
C TYR A 51 1.00 11.91 -1.62
N LEU A 52 0.65 10.86 -2.37
CA LEU A 52 -0.62 10.16 -2.22
C LEU A 52 -0.74 9.55 -0.81
N GLN A 53 0.30 8.86 -0.33
CA GLN A 53 0.31 8.27 1.01
C GLN A 53 0.24 9.35 2.11
N ARG A 54 1.02 10.42 1.98
CA ARG A 54 1.06 11.53 2.95
C ARG A 54 -0.27 12.27 3.08
N SER A 55 -1.14 12.20 2.07
CA SER A 55 -2.49 12.78 2.18
C SER A 55 -3.32 12.14 3.31
N GLY A 56 -2.95 10.93 3.75
CA GLY A 56 -3.68 10.14 4.75
C GLY A 56 -4.99 9.54 4.23
N LYS A 57 -5.34 9.75 2.96
CA LYS A 57 -6.60 9.32 2.35
C LYS A 57 -6.50 8.03 1.55
N TYR A 58 -5.29 7.65 1.16
CA TYR A 58 -5.07 6.62 0.14
C TYR A 58 -4.11 5.56 0.64
N ARG A 59 -4.46 4.29 0.39
CA ARG A 59 -3.55 3.15 0.47
C ARG A 59 -2.80 3.04 -0.85
N VAL A 60 -1.47 3.09 -0.80
CA VAL A 60 -0.64 3.19 -1.99
C VAL A 60 0.31 1.99 -2.12
N GLY A 61 0.35 1.42 -3.31
CA GLY A 61 1.35 0.45 -3.73
C GLY A 61 2.23 0.99 -4.86
N VAL A 62 3.46 0.48 -4.95
CA VAL A 62 4.36 0.68 -6.09
C VAL A 62 4.88 -0.66 -6.58
N LEU A 63 4.57 -0.97 -7.84
CA LEU A 63 5.14 -2.08 -8.59
C LEU A 63 6.27 -1.54 -9.47
N ASP A 64 7.50 -1.81 -9.05
CA ASP A 64 8.70 -1.46 -9.80
C ASP A 64 9.01 -2.52 -10.86
N ALA A 65 8.73 -2.18 -12.11
CA ALA A 65 9.01 -2.99 -13.28
C ALA A 65 10.32 -2.57 -13.97
N ASP A 66 11.00 -1.52 -13.50
CA ASP A 66 12.22 -0.99 -14.10
C ASP A 66 13.49 -1.63 -13.49
N VAL A 67 13.76 -2.85 -13.94
CA VAL A 67 14.99 -3.62 -13.65
C VAL A 67 16.30 -2.94 -14.03
N THR A 68 16.27 -1.86 -14.82
CA THR A 68 17.52 -1.23 -15.30
C THR A 68 18.20 -0.36 -14.22
N GLY A 69 17.57 -0.18 -13.06
CA GLY A 69 18.24 0.34 -11.87
C GLY A 69 17.45 0.07 -10.58
N PRO A 70 18.10 -0.16 -9.43
CA PRO A 70 17.44 -0.39 -8.14
C PRO A 70 16.93 0.92 -7.54
N SER A 71 16.06 1.63 -8.25
CA SER A 71 15.72 3.02 -7.93
C SER A 71 14.65 3.09 -6.83
N ILE A 72 13.53 2.37 -6.95
CA ILE A 72 12.39 2.50 -6.05
C ILE A 72 12.71 1.99 -4.64
N PRO A 73 13.08 0.71 -4.41
CA PRO A 73 13.37 0.23 -3.06
C PRO A 73 14.45 1.05 -2.34
N LYS A 74 15.50 1.46 -3.06
CA LYS A 74 16.57 2.26 -2.52
C LYS A 74 16.11 3.65 -2.07
N MET A 75 15.30 4.35 -2.89
CA MET A 75 14.77 5.68 -2.53
C MET A 75 13.91 5.67 -1.26
N PHE A 76 13.25 4.54 -0.99
CA PHE A 76 12.44 4.32 0.21
C PHE A 76 13.21 3.68 1.37
N GLY A 77 14.51 3.37 1.21
CA GLY A 77 15.29 2.68 2.25
C GLY A 77 14.81 1.24 2.52
N ALA A 78 14.09 0.65 1.56
CA ALA A 78 13.44 -0.64 1.67
C ALA A 78 14.22 -1.80 1.00
N ASP A 79 15.38 -1.49 0.41
CA ASP A 79 16.26 -2.43 -0.30
C ASP A 79 16.84 -3.55 0.58
N LYS A 80 16.83 -3.34 1.90
CA LYS A 80 17.28 -4.34 2.90
C LYS A 80 16.23 -5.39 3.23
N PHE A 81 14.98 -5.16 2.87
CA PHE A 81 13.88 -6.09 3.18
C PHE A 81 13.62 -6.99 1.98
N LYS A 82 13.24 -8.24 2.25
CA LYS A 82 12.86 -9.19 1.21
C LYS A 82 11.34 -9.40 1.25
N PRO A 83 10.66 -9.45 0.09
CA PRO A 83 9.29 -9.92 0.00
C PRO A 83 9.17 -11.29 0.66
N ARG A 84 8.09 -11.51 1.43
CA ARG A 84 7.82 -12.82 2.03
C ARG A 84 6.93 -13.62 1.10
N GLY A 85 7.33 -14.85 0.79
CA GLY A 85 6.48 -15.80 0.08
C GLY A 85 5.72 -16.69 1.07
N SER A 86 4.52 -17.11 0.66
CA SER A 86 3.72 -18.13 1.31
C SER A 86 3.03 -19.00 0.24
N ASP A 87 2.36 -20.07 0.66
CA ASP A 87 1.55 -20.89 -0.26
C ASP A 87 0.41 -20.09 -0.90
N GLU A 88 -0.04 -19.01 -0.26
CA GLU A 88 -1.10 -18.13 -0.77
C GLU A 88 -0.60 -17.13 -1.80
N GLY A 89 0.69 -16.76 -1.77
CA GLY A 89 1.24 -15.74 -2.67
C GLY A 89 2.41 -14.96 -2.06
N LEU A 90 2.76 -13.87 -2.74
CA LEU A 90 3.89 -13.00 -2.38
C LEU A 90 3.40 -11.75 -1.66
N PHE A 91 3.96 -11.44 -0.49
CA PHE A 91 3.65 -10.21 0.23
C PHE A 91 4.63 -9.09 -0.12
N PRO A 92 4.14 -7.86 -0.37
CA PRO A 92 5.00 -6.72 -0.64
C PRO A 92 5.79 -6.28 0.59
N VAL A 93 6.87 -5.56 0.35
CA VAL A 93 7.64 -4.88 1.41
C VAL A 93 6.95 -3.57 1.75
N HIS A 94 6.92 -3.19 3.03
CA HIS A 94 6.33 -1.93 3.45
C HIS A 94 7.42 -0.88 3.74
N THR A 95 7.20 0.36 3.30
CA THR A 95 8.03 1.51 3.67
C THR A 95 7.70 2.01 5.07
N HIS A 96 8.47 3.00 5.57
CA HIS A 96 8.19 3.64 6.86
C HIS A 96 6.79 4.29 6.93
N SER A 97 6.28 4.84 5.82
CA SER A 97 4.91 5.40 5.75
C SER A 97 3.84 4.40 5.32
N ASN A 98 4.16 3.11 5.30
CA ASN A 98 3.26 2.02 4.92
C ASN A 98 2.89 1.97 3.43
N ILE A 99 3.75 2.50 2.54
CA ILE A 99 3.62 2.26 1.10
C ILE A 99 4.03 0.83 0.81
N GLN A 100 3.21 0.09 0.07
CA GLN A 100 3.52 -1.29 -0.32
C GLN A 100 4.43 -1.28 -1.55
N LEU A 101 5.52 -2.04 -1.54
CA LEU A 101 6.52 -2.09 -2.59
C LEU A 101 6.74 -3.52 -3.08
N MET A 102 6.73 -3.70 -4.39
CA MET A 102 7.25 -4.88 -5.05
C MET A 102 8.23 -4.47 -6.13
N SER A 103 9.41 -5.09 -6.16
CA SER A 103 10.43 -4.85 -7.18
C SER A 103 11.18 -6.14 -7.46
N ILE A 104 11.56 -6.34 -8.72
CA ILE A 104 12.44 -7.43 -9.12
C ILE A 104 13.79 -7.32 -8.38
N ASN A 105 14.27 -6.09 -8.13
CA ASN A 105 15.54 -5.84 -7.44
C ASN A 105 15.54 -6.34 -5.99
N LEU A 106 14.36 -6.46 -5.37
CA LEU A 106 14.25 -7.04 -4.02
C LEU A 106 14.47 -8.55 -4.02
N LEU A 107 14.27 -9.25 -5.13
CA LEU A 107 14.47 -10.69 -5.22
C LEU A 107 15.92 -11.09 -5.56
N LEU A 108 16.76 -10.12 -5.94
CA LEU A 108 18.17 -10.38 -6.23
C LEU A 108 18.96 -10.58 -4.94
N GLU A 109 19.76 -11.65 -4.88
CA GLU A 109 20.68 -11.90 -3.76
C GLU A 109 21.82 -10.87 -3.73
N ASP A 110 22.37 -10.55 -4.90
CA ASP A 110 23.39 -9.52 -5.09
C ASP A 110 22.84 -8.41 -6.01
N PRO A 111 22.61 -7.19 -5.48
CA PRO A 111 22.11 -6.06 -6.27
C PRO A 111 23.15 -5.49 -7.26
N THR A 112 24.43 -5.88 -7.16
CA THR A 112 25.51 -5.48 -8.07
C THR A 112 25.76 -6.48 -9.19
N ALA A 113 25.18 -7.69 -9.09
CA ALA A 113 25.32 -8.72 -10.09
C ALA A 113 24.63 -8.30 -11.40
N PRO A 114 25.30 -8.42 -12.57
CA PRO A 114 24.67 -8.12 -13.84
C PRO A 114 23.64 -9.20 -14.16
N VAL A 115 22.35 -8.88 -14.00
CA VAL A 115 21.28 -9.81 -14.34
C VAL A 115 20.85 -9.60 -15.79
N ILE A 116 21.09 -10.61 -16.62
CA ILE A 116 20.70 -10.59 -18.04
C ILE A 116 19.22 -10.93 -18.15
N TRP A 117 18.39 -9.92 -17.98
CA TRP A 117 16.95 -10.06 -18.17
C TRP A 117 16.58 -9.87 -19.63
N ARG A 118 16.10 -10.94 -20.29
CA ARG A 118 15.51 -10.82 -21.63
C ARG A 118 14.10 -10.23 -21.52
N GLY A 119 13.70 -9.41 -22.50
CA GLY A 119 12.40 -8.72 -22.50
C GLY A 119 11.18 -9.59 -22.15
N PRO A 120 11.02 -10.79 -22.73
CA PRO A 120 9.91 -11.69 -22.38
C PRO A 120 9.89 -12.14 -20.92
N ILE A 121 11.07 -12.32 -20.30
CA ILE A 121 11.18 -12.73 -18.89
C ILE A 121 10.69 -11.58 -17.99
N LEU A 122 11.08 -10.34 -18.31
CA LEU A 122 10.64 -9.16 -17.56
C LEU A 122 9.14 -8.93 -17.67
N ALA A 123 8.62 -8.99 -18.89
CA ALA A 123 7.19 -8.86 -19.12
C ALA A 123 6.40 -9.93 -18.34
N ASN A 124 6.87 -11.19 -18.33
CA ASN A 124 6.26 -12.25 -17.55
C ASN A 124 6.41 -12.02 -16.03
N THR A 125 7.53 -11.49 -15.57
CA THR A 125 7.74 -11.19 -14.15
C THR A 125 6.77 -10.12 -13.66
N VAL A 126 6.51 -9.07 -14.46
CA VAL A 126 5.51 -8.05 -14.13
C VAL A 126 4.10 -8.65 -14.08
N LYS A 127 3.74 -9.53 -15.03
CA LYS A 127 2.46 -10.27 -14.98
C LYS A 127 2.37 -11.16 -13.74
N GLN A 128 3.47 -11.82 -13.38
CA GLN A 128 3.53 -12.68 -12.21
C GLN A 128 3.34 -11.85 -10.93
N PHE A 129 4.00 -10.70 -10.81
CA PHE A 129 3.78 -9.80 -9.68
C PHE A 129 2.36 -9.25 -9.62
N TRP A 130 1.75 -8.96 -10.76
CA TRP A 130 0.35 -8.56 -10.81
C TRP A 130 -0.60 -9.65 -10.29
N ARG A 131 -0.33 -10.92 -10.63
CA ARG A 131 -1.17 -12.07 -10.29
C ARG A 131 -0.92 -12.62 -8.88
N ASP A 132 0.35 -12.71 -8.47
CA ASP A 132 0.77 -13.50 -7.31
C ASP A 132 1.05 -12.62 -6.08
N VAL A 133 1.18 -11.29 -6.24
CA VAL A 133 1.38 -10.39 -5.10
C VAL A 133 0.04 -10.08 -4.44
N ILE A 134 0.00 -10.29 -3.12
CA ILE A 134 -1.14 -9.99 -2.27
C ILE A 134 -0.99 -8.54 -1.78
N TRP A 135 -1.49 -7.60 -2.59
CA TRP A 135 -1.55 -6.17 -2.26
C TRP A 135 -2.68 -5.85 -1.27
N GLY A 136 -3.71 -6.70 -1.22
CA GLY A 136 -4.95 -6.39 -0.52
C GLY A 136 -5.67 -5.22 -1.20
N ASP A 137 -6.26 -4.35 -0.40
CA ASP A 137 -6.96 -3.19 -0.93
C ASP A 137 -6.00 -2.01 -1.16
N LEU A 138 -5.98 -1.49 -2.39
CA LEU A 138 -5.21 -0.30 -2.75
C LEU A 138 -6.11 0.74 -3.41
N ASP A 139 -5.94 2.00 -3.00
CA ASP A 139 -6.55 3.14 -3.68
C ASP A 139 -5.79 3.49 -4.97
N PHE A 140 -4.47 3.35 -4.92
CA PHE A 140 -3.57 3.56 -6.04
C PHE A 140 -2.46 2.50 -6.06
N LEU A 141 -2.30 1.82 -7.19
CA LEU A 141 -1.08 1.08 -7.52
C LEU A 141 -0.35 1.83 -8.63
N LEU A 142 0.83 2.36 -8.32
CA LEU A 142 1.72 2.98 -9.29
C LEU A 142 2.64 1.92 -9.89
N ILE A 143 2.77 1.89 -11.21
CA ILE A 143 3.69 0.98 -11.91
C ILE A 143 4.84 1.80 -12.49
N ASP A 144 6.05 1.58 -11.98
CA ASP A 144 7.26 2.19 -12.54
C ASP A 144 7.71 1.38 -13.76
N MET A 145 7.27 1.81 -14.95
CA MET A 145 7.49 1.05 -16.19
C MET A 145 8.95 1.06 -16.61
N PRO A 146 9.49 0.05 -17.31
CA PRO A 146 10.77 0.17 -18.00
C PRO A 146 10.78 1.37 -18.97
N PRO A 147 11.95 1.98 -19.24
CA PRO A 147 12.03 3.07 -20.20
C PRO A 147 11.78 2.61 -21.64
N GLY A 148 11.28 3.54 -22.46
CA GLY A 148 11.08 3.36 -23.90
C GLY A 148 9.67 2.92 -24.28
N THR A 149 9.50 2.57 -25.54
CA THR A 149 8.23 2.12 -26.13
C THR A 149 8.39 0.75 -26.79
N GLY A 150 9.22 -0.11 -26.18
CA GLY A 150 9.50 -1.45 -26.67
C GLY A 150 8.47 -2.49 -26.20
N ASP A 151 8.84 -3.76 -26.29
CA ASP A 151 7.91 -4.88 -26.05
C ASP A 151 7.41 -4.98 -24.60
N ILE A 152 8.20 -4.54 -23.61
CA ILE A 152 7.82 -4.67 -22.20
C ILE A 152 6.67 -3.71 -21.83
N PRO A 153 6.76 -2.38 -22.07
CA PRO A 153 5.62 -1.48 -21.86
C PRO A 153 4.37 -1.91 -22.62
N LEU A 154 4.52 -2.36 -23.87
CA LEU A 154 3.40 -2.86 -24.67
C LEU A 154 2.73 -4.08 -24.03
N THR A 155 3.53 -5.06 -23.58
CA THR A 155 3.01 -6.26 -22.93
C THR A 155 2.29 -5.91 -21.63
N VAL A 156 2.81 -4.98 -20.84
CA VAL A 156 2.14 -4.51 -19.63
C VAL A 156 0.80 -3.85 -19.96
N PHE A 157 0.73 -2.98 -20.96
CA PHE A 157 -0.54 -2.36 -21.39
C PHE A 157 -1.55 -3.36 -21.93
N GLN A 158 -1.10 -4.47 -22.53
CA GLN A 158 -1.99 -5.54 -22.97
C GLN A 158 -2.49 -6.43 -21.83
N SER A 159 -1.71 -6.54 -20.75
CA SER A 159 -1.90 -7.59 -19.74
C SER A 159 -2.44 -7.09 -18.42
N LEU A 160 -2.22 -5.81 -18.10
CA LEU A 160 -2.69 -5.20 -16.86
C LEU A 160 -3.75 -4.16 -17.22
N PRO A 161 -4.81 -4.04 -16.40
CA PRO A 161 -5.74 -2.94 -16.55
C PRO A 161 -5.00 -1.66 -16.12
N ILE A 162 -4.90 -0.66 -17.00
CA ILE A 162 -4.26 0.64 -16.71
C ILE A 162 -5.33 1.73 -16.81
N ASP A 163 -5.58 2.47 -15.72
CA ASP A 163 -6.59 3.55 -15.69
C ASP A 163 -6.01 4.91 -16.07
N GLY A 164 -4.69 5.05 -15.95
CA GLY A 164 -4.01 6.30 -16.22
C GLY A 164 -2.55 6.10 -16.56
N LEU A 165 -2.05 6.90 -17.49
CA LEU A 165 -0.64 6.98 -17.86
C LEU A 165 -0.09 8.38 -17.57
N VAL A 166 0.95 8.44 -16.74
CA VAL A 166 1.80 9.61 -16.55
C VAL A 166 3.06 9.43 -17.40
N ILE A 167 3.34 10.40 -18.27
CA ILE A 167 4.54 10.39 -19.12
C ILE A 167 5.58 11.33 -18.50
N VAL A 168 6.80 10.84 -18.33
CA VAL A 168 7.93 11.61 -17.78
C VAL A 168 8.96 11.87 -18.88
N THR A 169 9.41 13.12 -18.98
CA THR A 169 10.43 13.56 -19.94
C THR A 169 11.40 14.55 -19.28
N SER A 170 12.43 14.95 -20.02
CA SER A 170 13.37 16.02 -19.63
C SER A 170 13.55 17.00 -20.79
N PRO A 171 14.02 18.25 -20.55
CA PRO A 171 14.24 19.21 -21.64
C PRO A 171 15.16 18.71 -22.76
N GLN A 172 16.08 17.79 -22.43
CA GLN A 172 17.03 17.21 -23.38
C GLN A 172 16.37 16.22 -24.36
N ASP A 173 15.23 15.63 -23.97
CA ASP A 173 14.52 14.61 -24.74
C ASP A 173 13.63 15.17 -25.82
N LEU A 174 13.49 16.50 -25.84
CA LEU A 174 12.65 17.24 -26.76
C LEU A 174 13.22 17.34 -28.16
N VAL A 175 13.89 16.29 -28.62
CA VAL A 175 13.69 15.82 -29.98
C VAL A 175 12.35 15.08 -29.96
N SER A 176 11.27 15.84 -30.22
CA SER A 176 9.82 15.51 -30.22
C SER A 176 9.40 14.06 -30.49
N LEU A 177 10.21 13.27 -31.19
CA LEU A 177 9.98 11.88 -31.55
C LEU A 177 9.73 10.94 -30.36
N ILE A 178 10.51 11.04 -29.26
CA ILE A 178 10.46 10.00 -28.22
C ILE A 178 9.17 10.13 -27.38
N VAL A 179 8.85 11.36 -26.96
CA VAL A 179 7.57 11.64 -26.26
C VAL A 179 6.40 11.32 -27.18
N SER A 180 6.48 11.69 -28.46
CA SER A 180 5.45 11.35 -29.44
C SER A 180 5.24 9.85 -29.55
N LYS A 181 6.29 9.02 -29.56
CA LYS A 181 6.15 7.56 -29.59
C LYS A 181 5.38 7.02 -28.39
N ALA A 182 5.68 7.52 -27.19
CA ALA A 182 4.99 7.10 -25.97
C ALA A 182 3.49 7.46 -26.01
N ILE A 183 3.17 8.68 -26.48
CA ILE A 183 1.79 9.15 -26.65
C ILE A 183 1.05 8.31 -27.69
N HIS A 184 1.63 8.13 -28.88
CA HIS A 184 1.00 7.33 -29.94
C HIS A 184 0.78 5.88 -29.50
N MET A 185 1.74 5.27 -28.80
CA MET A 185 1.57 3.92 -28.24
C MET A 185 0.40 3.85 -27.27
N ALA A 186 0.30 4.82 -26.34
CA ALA A 186 -0.81 4.88 -25.39
C ALA A 186 -2.16 5.07 -26.10
N GLN A 187 -2.23 5.93 -27.12
CA GLN A 187 -3.44 6.13 -27.93
C GLN A 187 -3.85 4.87 -28.71
N MET A 188 -2.90 4.18 -29.34
CA MET A 188 -3.14 2.90 -30.03
C MET A 188 -3.71 1.85 -29.08
N MET A 189 -3.18 1.80 -27.85
CA MET A 189 -3.62 0.90 -26.80
C MET A 189 -4.87 1.42 -26.04
N LYS A 190 -5.40 2.59 -26.41
CA LYS A 190 -6.54 3.26 -25.77
C LYS A 190 -6.36 3.48 -24.26
N ILE A 191 -5.12 3.68 -23.81
CA ILE A 191 -4.81 3.99 -22.41
C ILE A 191 -5.07 5.48 -22.15
N PRO A 192 -5.83 5.84 -21.09
CA PRO A 192 -6.05 7.23 -20.74
C PRO A 192 -4.75 7.91 -20.31
N ILE A 193 -4.35 8.99 -21.01
CA ILE A 193 -3.17 9.76 -20.65
C ILE A 193 -3.57 10.81 -19.62
N VAL A 194 -3.03 10.69 -18.40
CA VAL A 194 -3.22 11.66 -17.31
C VAL A 194 -2.49 12.95 -17.67
N GLY A 195 -1.27 12.84 -18.19
CA GLY A 195 -0.53 13.95 -18.75
C GLY A 195 0.98 13.78 -18.76
N LEU A 196 1.65 14.85 -19.16
CA LEU A 196 3.11 14.93 -19.32
C LEU A 196 3.74 15.74 -18.17
N VAL A 197 4.78 15.18 -17.57
CA VAL A 197 5.63 15.80 -16.55
C VAL A 197 7.03 16.01 -17.12
N GLU A 198 7.52 17.24 -17.09
CA GLU A 198 8.92 17.55 -17.44
C GLU A 198 9.77 17.59 -16.16
N ASN A 199 10.73 16.69 -16.03
CA ASN A 199 11.69 16.68 -14.94
C ASN A 199 12.99 17.39 -15.33
N MET A 200 13.76 17.83 -14.35
CA MET A 200 15.06 18.50 -14.55
C MET A 200 14.98 19.74 -15.47
N SER A 201 13.86 20.48 -15.39
CA SER A 201 13.54 21.58 -16.30
C SER A 201 14.43 22.81 -16.11
N TYR A 202 14.70 23.14 -14.85
CA TYR A 202 15.51 24.28 -14.45
C TYR A 202 16.22 23.99 -13.13
N THR A 203 17.20 24.80 -12.76
CA THR A 203 17.68 24.89 -11.38
C THR A 203 17.42 26.30 -10.86
N THR A 204 17.34 26.45 -9.54
CA THR A 204 17.16 27.76 -8.91
C THR A 204 18.49 28.19 -8.32
N CYS A 205 19.00 29.36 -8.72
CA CYS A 205 20.23 29.89 -8.15
C CYS A 205 20.06 30.10 -6.65
N PRO A 206 20.89 29.48 -5.78
CA PRO A 206 20.73 29.58 -4.33
C PRO A 206 21.04 30.99 -3.80
N HIS A 207 21.73 31.84 -4.58
CA HIS A 207 22.10 33.19 -4.17
C HIS A 207 21.05 34.25 -4.53
N CYS A 208 20.42 34.15 -5.70
CA CYS A 208 19.52 35.18 -6.20
C CYS A 208 18.10 34.69 -6.55
N GLY A 209 17.82 33.39 -6.43
CA GLY A 209 16.50 32.81 -6.74
C GLY A 209 16.15 32.76 -8.23
N GLN A 210 17.04 33.21 -9.12
CA GLN A 210 16.80 33.17 -10.55
C GLN A 210 16.75 31.73 -11.07
N ARG A 211 15.75 31.43 -11.91
CA ARG A 211 15.68 30.15 -12.61
C ARG A 211 16.68 30.10 -13.76
N ILE A 212 17.44 29.03 -13.80
CA ILE A 212 18.45 28.75 -14.83
C ILE A 212 17.99 27.49 -15.57
N ASN A 213 17.66 27.65 -16.85
CA ASN A 213 17.29 26.53 -17.71
C ASN A 213 18.56 25.87 -18.24
N LEU A 214 19.10 24.91 -17.48
CA LEU A 214 20.41 24.28 -17.75
C LEU A 214 20.52 23.66 -19.14
N PHE A 215 19.40 23.20 -19.69
CA PHE A 215 19.34 22.52 -20.99
C PHE A 215 18.60 23.35 -22.05
N GLY A 216 18.41 24.65 -21.80
CA GLY A 216 17.57 25.53 -22.62
C GLY A 216 16.09 25.47 -22.26
N ILE A 217 15.27 26.26 -22.95
CA ILE A 217 13.83 26.31 -22.70
C ILE A 217 13.21 24.98 -23.16
N GLY A 218 12.60 24.25 -22.24
CA GLY A 218 11.86 23.02 -22.55
C GLY A 218 10.64 23.32 -23.44
N HIS A 219 10.39 22.48 -24.45
CA HIS A 219 9.21 22.57 -25.31
C HIS A 219 8.14 21.52 -24.94
N SER A 220 8.22 20.89 -23.76
CA SER A 220 7.32 19.80 -23.35
C SER A 220 5.87 20.25 -23.30
N LYS A 221 5.65 21.49 -22.83
CA LYS A 221 4.31 22.08 -22.78
C LYS A 221 3.71 22.23 -24.18
N GLN A 222 4.52 22.63 -25.16
CA GLN A 222 4.09 22.73 -26.56
C GLN A 222 3.81 21.34 -27.15
N ALA A 223 4.71 20.38 -26.93
CA ALA A 223 4.52 19.00 -27.40
C ALA A 223 3.25 18.35 -26.81
N ALA A 224 2.98 18.57 -25.52
CA ALA A 224 1.75 18.13 -24.88
C ALA A 224 0.50 18.75 -25.54
N GLN A 225 0.55 20.06 -25.82
CA GLN A 225 -0.53 20.78 -26.49
C GLN A 225 -0.77 20.27 -27.92
N GLU A 226 0.29 20.08 -28.71
CA GLU A 226 0.21 19.55 -30.08
C GLU A 226 -0.37 18.13 -30.10
N ALA A 227 -0.04 17.33 -29.10
CA ALA A 227 -0.56 15.98 -28.94
C ALA A 227 -1.94 15.91 -28.27
N GLY A 228 -2.50 17.04 -27.83
CA GLY A 228 -3.81 17.11 -27.18
C GLY A 228 -3.86 16.49 -25.79
N ILE A 229 -2.74 16.46 -25.05
CA ILE A 229 -2.67 15.90 -23.69
C ILE A 229 -2.35 16.98 -22.63
N PRO A 230 -2.74 16.78 -21.36
CA PRO A 230 -2.42 17.74 -20.30
C PRO A 230 -0.91 17.84 -20.02
N PHE A 231 -0.42 19.06 -19.83
CA PHE A 231 0.90 19.31 -19.24
C PHE A 231 0.75 19.51 -17.72
N LEU A 232 1.30 18.58 -16.94
CA LEU A 232 1.11 18.50 -15.48
C LEU A 232 2.15 19.30 -14.69
N GLY A 233 3.21 19.78 -15.34
CA GLY A 233 4.18 20.67 -14.72
C GLY A 233 5.62 20.36 -15.07
N ALA A 234 6.50 21.23 -14.56
CA ALA A 234 7.94 21.19 -14.75
C ALA A 234 8.66 21.21 -13.40
N LEU A 235 9.45 20.18 -13.12
CA LEU A 235 10.19 20.03 -11.86
C LEU A 235 11.61 20.56 -12.02
N PRO A 236 12.14 21.24 -10.99
CA PRO A 236 13.54 21.65 -10.99
C PRO A 236 14.49 20.47 -10.71
N ILE A 237 15.76 20.68 -11.02
CA ILE A 237 16.87 19.94 -10.41
C ILE A 237 17.00 20.44 -8.97
N ASP A 238 16.57 19.61 -8.02
CA ASP A 238 16.60 19.90 -6.59
C ASP A 238 17.62 19.00 -5.86
N PRO A 239 18.70 19.54 -5.30
CA PRO A 239 19.69 18.77 -4.55
C PRO A 239 19.12 18.00 -3.36
N GLU A 240 18.01 18.48 -2.79
CA GLU A 240 17.32 17.80 -1.68
C GLU A 240 16.74 16.46 -2.12
N LEU A 241 16.17 16.39 -3.33
CA LEU A 241 15.64 15.15 -3.90
C LEU A 241 16.74 14.10 -4.05
N ALA A 242 17.91 14.50 -4.58
CA ALA A 242 19.06 13.61 -4.71
C ALA A 242 19.54 13.11 -3.34
N THR A 243 19.70 14.03 -2.38
CA THR A 243 20.18 13.71 -1.03
C THR A 243 19.24 12.75 -0.30
N LEU A 244 17.92 12.98 -0.38
CA LEU A 244 16.93 12.10 0.26
C LEU A 244 16.83 10.76 -0.45
N SER A 245 16.91 10.72 -1.77
CA SER A 245 16.93 9.49 -2.56
C SER A 245 18.11 8.60 -2.19
N ASP A 246 19.32 9.16 -2.11
CA ASP A 246 20.53 8.42 -1.78
C ASP A 246 20.54 7.89 -0.34
N ARG A 247 19.83 8.58 0.57
CA ARG A 247 19.68 8.18 1.97
C ARG A 247 18.51 7.23 2.22
N GLY A 248 17.71 6.91 1.21
CA GLY A 248 16.49 6.11 1.37
C GLY A 248 15.41 6.81 2.20
N GLN A 249 15.32 8.14 2.08
CA GLN A 249 14.42 8.98 2.87
C GLN A 249 13.53 9.86 1.99
N ILE A 250 13.18 9.42 0.78
CA ILE A 250 12.36 10.21 -0.16
C ILE A 250 11.02 10.64 0.44
N GLU A 251 10.49 9.83 1.36
CA GLU A 251 9.26 10.10 2.11
C GLU A 251 9.33 11.38 2.97
N ARG A 252 10.52 11.93 3.20
CA ARG A 252 10.74 13.20 3.93
C ARG A 252 10.73 14.42 3.02
N PHE A 253 10.51 14.27 1.71
CA PHE A 253 10.48 15.40 0.78
C PHE A 253 9.11 16.11 0.76
N HIS A 254 9.05 17.41 1.05
CA HIS A 254 7.79 18.12 1.28
C HIS A 254 7.40 19.18 0.24
N LYS A 255 8.26 19.50 -0.75
CA LYS A 255 7.96 20.59 -1.68
C LYS A 255 6.84 20.20 -2.67
N PRO A 256 5.88 21.08 -2.97
CA PRO A 256 4.64 20.72 -3.68
C PRO A 256 4.81 20.66 -5.22
N TYR A 257 5.80 19.92 -5.72
CA TYR A 257 6.16 19.94 -7.14
C TYR A 257 5.16 19.23 -8.09
N LEU A 258 4.39 18.25 -7.59
CA LEU A 258 3.50 17.43 -8.41
C LEU A 258 2.00 17.65 -8.13
N GLN A 259 1.63 18.80 -7.56
CA GLN A 259 0.26 19.07 -7.13
C GLN A 259 -0.76 18.88 -8.27
N SER A 260 -0.50 19.43 -9.47
CA SER A 260 -1.38 19.25 -10.62
C SER A 260 -1.45 17.81 -11.12
N CYS A 261 -0.40 17.00 -10.90
CA CYS A 261 -0.44 15.58 -11.21
C CYS A 261 -1.36 14.84 -10.22
N LEU A 262 -1.25 15.11 -8.92
CA LEU A 262 -2.10 14.52 -7.90
C LEU A 262 -3.58 14.82 -8.15
N GLU A 263 -3.91 16.07 -8.42
CA GLU A 263 -5.28 16.49 -8.76
C GLU A 263 -5.81 15.80 -10.02
N ALA A 264 -4.94 15.50 -10.99
CA ALA A 264 -5.33 14.76 -12.18
C ALA A 264 -5.57 13.27 -11.88
N LEU A 265 -4.75 12.67 -11.01
CA LEU A 265 -4.91 11.28 -10.57
C LEU A 265 -6.19 11.07 -9.76
N GLU A 266 -6.55 12.00 -8.89
CA GLU A 266 -7.77 11.91 -8.07
C GLU A 266 -9.06 11.95 -8.90
N LYS A 267 -9.03 12.57 -10.09
CA LYS A 267 -10.17 12.64 -11.02
C LYS A 267 -10.42 11.33 -11.77
N ILE A 268 -9.48 10.37 -11.71
CA ILE A 268 -9.63 9.09 -12.36
C ILE A 268 -10.74 8.29 -11.64
N PRO A 269 -11.73 7.75 -12.37
CA PRO A 269 -12.76 6.91 -11.76
C PRO A 269 -12.15 5.68 -11.12
N SER A 270 -12.71 5.24 -9.98
CA SER A 270 -12.31 3.96 -9.40
C SER A 270 -12.99 2.80 -10.13
N ARG A 271 -12.28 1.69 -10.33
CA ARG A 271 -12.83 0.45 -10.92
C ARG A 271 -13.86 -0.23 -10.03
N TYR A 272 -13.69 -0.09 -8.72
CA TYR A 272 -14.58 -0.66 -7.72
C TYR A 272 -15.46 0.45 -7.16
N GLN A 273 -16.74 0.17 -6.92
CA GLN A 273 -17.58 1.10 -6.19
C GLN A 273 -17.02 1.24 -4.77
N THR A 274 -16.96 2.47 -4.27
CA THR A 274 -16.68 2.72 -2.85
C THR A 274 -17.64 1.88 -2.03
N PHE A 275 -17.13 0.94 -1.22
CA PHE A 275 -17.93 0.41 -0.12
C PHE A 275 -18.44 1.59 0.68
N LYS A 276 -19.77 1.75 0.74
CA LYS A 276 -20.39 2.62 1.74
C LYS A 276 -20.02 2.00 3.08
N VAL A 277 -19.08 2.63 3.79
CA VAL A 277 -19.04 2.52 5.23
C VAL A 277 -20.44 2.95 5.70
N PRO A 278 -21.17 2.14 6.48
CA PRO A 278 -22.44 2.58 7.04
C PRO A 278 -22.21 3.92 7.74
N ASP A 279 -23.06 4.90 7.42
CA ASP A 279 -23.12 6.14 8.17
C ASP A 279 -23.40 5.75 9.63
N LEU A 280 -22.37 5.83 10.48
CA LEU A 280 -22.57 5.92 11.91
C LEU A 280 -23.05 7.34 12.18
N THR A 281 -24.28 7.65 11.78
CA THR A 281 -25.02 8.74 12.41
C THR A 281 -25.09 8.41 13.89
N PRO A 282 -24.62 9.30 14.79
CA PRO A 282 -24.89 9.16 16.20
C PRO A 282 -26.40 9.00 16.37
N ALA A 283 -26.83 7.96 17.09
CA ALA A 283 -28.22 7.84 17.47
C ALA A 283 -28.58 9.07 18.31
N ASP A 284 -29.36 9.97 17.74
CA ASP A 284 -30.17 10.92 18.48
C ASP A 284 -31.19 10.10 19.26
N ASP A 285 -30.95 9.87 20.54
CA ASP A 285 -32.02 9.76 21.53
C ASP A 285 -31.54 10.34 22.86
N GLU A 286 -32.06 11.54 23.09
CA GLU A 286 -32.59 12.04 24.36
C GLU A 286 -31.62 12.59 25.42
N LYS A 287 -31.42 13.90 25.26
CA LYS A 287 -31.52 14.91 26.32
C LYS A 287 -32.46 14.51 27.47
N GLU A 288 -31.89 14.39 28.65
CA GLU A 288 -32.40 14.85 29.95
C GLU A 288 -31.15 14.75 30.87
N ILE A 289 -30.60 15.77 31.53
CA ILE A 289 -31.15 16.94 32.23
C ILE A 289 -30.05 17.99 32.32
N LEU A 290 -30.42 19.25 32.02
CA LEU A 290 -29.71 20.46 32.40
C LEU A 290 -29.85 20.68 33.91
N SER A 291 -28.75 20.97 34.61
CA SER A 291 -28.59 22.09 35.56
C SER A 291 -27.40 21.83 36.49
N ASP A 292 -26.29 22.54 36.31
CA ASP A 292 -26.04 23.76 37.09
C ASP A 292 -24.60 24.24 36.87
N GLU A 293 -24.51 25.54 36.59
CA GLU A 293 -23.28 26.30 36.61
C GLU A 293 -22.75 26.38 38.06
N SER A 294 -21.46 26.22 38.27
CA SER A 294 -20.60 27.33 38.76
C SER A 294 -19.24 26.84 39.27
N ASP A 295 -18.27 27.67 38.93
CA ASP A 295 -17.15 28.12 39.76
C ASP A 295 -15.81 27.35 39.84
N THR A 296 -14.80 28.15 39.46
CA THR A 296 -13.45 28.28 40.02
C THR A 296 -12.36 27.25 39.73
N ARG A 297 -11.34 27.78 39.02
CA ARG A 297 -9.91 27.47 39.07
C ARG A 297 -9.47 26.72 40.33
N LYS A 298 -8.70 25.63 40.13
CA LYS A 298 -7.45 25.34 40.85
C LYS A 298 -6.67 24.22 40.15
N GLN A 299 -5.38 24.44 39.98
CA GLN A 299 -4.37 23.39 39.77
C GLN A 299 -4.37 22.44 40.98
N SER A 300 -4.29 21.13 40.73
CA SER A 300 -3.55 20.18 41.56
C SER A 300 -3.41 18.83 40.85
N ASP A 301 -2.28 18.19 41.12
CA ASP A 301 -1.74 16.96 40.56
C ASP A 301 -2.58 15.68 40.77
N ASP A 302 -2.36 14.74 39.84
CA ASP A 302 -2.17 13.28 39.96
C ASP A 302 -3.28 12.36 40.54
N SER A 303 -3.81 11.48 39.67
CA SER A 303 -4.16 10.05 39.87
C SER A 303 -5.23 9.58 38.86
N GLY A 304 -4.85 9.41 37.59
CA GLY A 304 -5.70 8.76 36.58
C GLY A 304 -5.27 7.29 36.40
N GLY A 305 -6.03 6.35 36.97
CA GLY A 305 -5.75 4.92 36.89
C GLY A 305 -5.64 4.41 35.44
N SER A 306 -4.73 3.47 35.18
CA SER A 306 -4.55 2.94 33.84
C SER A 306 -5.72 2.01 33.50
N MET A 307 -6.36 2.24 32.36
CA MET A 307 -7.35 1.29 31.82
C MET A 307 -6.63 0.24 30.98
N LYS A 308 -6.95 -1.04 31.22
CA LYS A 308 -6.45 -2.16 30.41
C LYS A 308 -7.55 -2.72 29.53
N LYS A 309 -7.20 -3.04 28.29
CA LYS A 309 -8.12 -3.68 27.36
C LYS A 309 -7.61 -5.07 27.02
N ILE A 310 -8.42 -6.08 27.31
CA ILE A 310 -8.02 -7.49 27.31
C ILE A 310 -8.87 -8.22 26.28
N ALA A 311 -8.26 -8.96 25.38
CA ALA A 311 -8.98 -9.79 24.40
C ALA A 311 -8.88 -11.27 24.77
N ILE A 312 -10.02 -11.95 24.84
CA ILE A 312 -10.10 -13.40 25.04
C ILE A 312 -10.60 -14.03 23.75
N ALA A 313 -9.82 -14.95 23.16
CA ALA A 313 -10.27 -15.73 22.01
C ALA A 313 -11.38 -16.68 22.44
N SER A 314 -12.55 -16.61 21.80
CA SER A 314 -13.77 -17.21 22.32
C SER A 314 -14.69 -17.81 21.24
N ASP A 315 -15.24 -18.98 21.55
CA ASP A 315 -16.29 -19.68 20.81
C ASP A 315 -17.51 -19.78 21.72
N ASN A 316 -18.63 -19.13 21.37
CA ASN A 316 -19.86 -19.12 22.17
C ASN A 316 -19.64 -18.86 23.69
N GLN A 317 -18.88 -17.82 24.07
CA GLN A 317 -18.54 -17.45 25.46
C GLN A 317 -17.58 -18.41 26.19
N VAL A 318 -16.99 -19.38 25.50
CA VAL A 318 -15.97 -20.28 26.04
C VAL A 318 -14.62 -19.94 25.41
N VAL A 319 -13.53 -20.01 26.18
CA VAL A 319 -12.18 -19.80 25.64
C VAL A 319 -11.87 -20.82 24.56
N SER A 320 -11.44 -20.31 23.40
CA SER A 320 -11.08 -21.15 22.26
C SER A 320 -9.70 -21.78 22.44
N ALA A 321 -9.57 -23.06 22.05
CA ALA A 321 -8.31 -23.79 22.05
C ALA A 321 -7.30 -23.25 21.01
N HIS A 322 -7.78 -22.53 19.98
CA HIS A 322 -6.94 -22.02 18.90
C HIS A 322 -7.24 -20.55 18.63
N PHE A 323 -6.32 -19.67 19.03
CA PHE A 323 -6.46 -18.21 18.91
C PHE A 323 -6.90 -17.74 17.50
N GLY A 324 -6.35 -18.32 16.43
CA GLY A 324 -6.64 -17.91 15.05
C GLY A 324 -7.94 -18.48 14.47
N HIS A 325 -8.46 -19.57 15.02
CA HIS A 325 -9.60 -20.31 14.47
C HIS A 325 -10.88 -20.19 15.30
N CYS A 326 -10.93 -19.24 16.24
CA CYS A 326 -12.12 -18.96 17.03
C CYS A 326 -13.21 -18.22 16.24
N GLU A 327 -14.44 -18.23 16.73
CA GLU A 327 -15.57 -17.45 16.21
C GLU A 327 -15.33 -15.94 16.38
N GLY A 328 -14.67 -15.53 17.46
CA GLY A 328 -14.33 -14.12 17.71
C GLY A 328 -13.59 -13.86 19.02
N TYR A 329 -13.35 -12.59 19.29
CA TYR A 329 -12.66 -12.09 20.47
C TYR A 329 -13.64 -11.37 21.38
N THR A 330 -13.72 -11.81 22.64
CA THR A 330 -14.44 -11.08 23.68
C THR A 330 -13.48 -10.08 24.32
N LEU A 331 -13.75 -8.79 24.13
CA LEU A 331 -12.97 -7.69 24.67
C LEU A 331 -13.52 -7.26 26.02
N PHE A 332 -12.61 -7.06 26.97
CA PHE A 332 -12.88 -6.56 28.31
C PHE A 332 -12.11 -5.27 28.54
N THR A 333 -12.79 -4.22 28.99
CA THR A 333 -12.16 -2.99 29.48
C THR A 333 -12.22 -2.99 30.99
N VAL A 334 -11.06 -2.98 31.65
CA VAL A 334 -10.92 -3.08 33.11
C VAL A 334 -10.19 -1.85 33.63
N SER A 335 -10.71 -1.23 34.68
CA SER A 335 -10.04 -0.16 35.41
C SER A 335 -9.19 -0.74 36.53
N ASP A 336 -7.98 -0.22 36.74
CA ASP A 336 -7.09 -0.68 37.81
C ASP A 336 -7.79 -0.65 39.18
N GLY A 337 -7.85 -1.81 39.85
CA GLY A 337 -8.44 -1.97 41.18
C GLY A 337 -9.97 -2.10 41.22
N SER A 338 -10.63 -2.32 40.08
CA SER A 338 -12.07 -2.62 39.99
C SER A 338 -12.32 -4.07 39.57
N ASP A 339 -13.33 -4.69 40.18
CA ASP A 339 -13.86 -6.00 39.78
C ASP A 339 -14.91 -5.90 38.65
N GLU A 340 -15.25 -4.67 38.26
CA GLU A 340 -16.20 -4.37 37.18
C GLU A 340 -15.47 -4.19 35.84
N PHE A 341 -16.07 -4.73 34.78
CA PHE A 341 -15.56 -4.65 33.42
C PHE A 341 -16.66 -4.41 32.40
N GLU A 342 -16.33 -3.68 31.33
CA GLU A 342 -17.18 -3.57 30.15
C GLU A 342 -16.85 -4.70 29.16
N LYS A 343 -17.88 -5.27 28.53
CA LYS A 343 -17.75 -6.42 27.62
C LYS A 343 -18.24 -6.08 26.22
N GLN A 344 -17.40 -6.34 25.22
CA GLN A 344 -17.72 -6.17 23.80
C GLN A 344 -17.29 -7.42 23.01
N TYR A 345 -18.14 -7.91 22.11
CA TYR A 345 -17.79 -9.01 21.21
C TYR A 345 -17.30 -8.48 19.86
N LEU A 346 -16.20 -9.05 19.38
CA LEU A 346 -15.60 -8.74 18.08
C LEU A 346 -15.54 -10.02 17.24
N PRO A 347 -16.27 -10.14 16.12
CA PRO A 347 -16.22 -11.34 15.29
C PRO A 347 -14.81 -11.55 14.73
N ASN A 348 -14.37 -12.80 14.58
CA ASN A 348 -13.06 -13.09 14.01
C ASN A 348 -13.04 -12.61 12.55
N PRO A 349 -12.19 -11.63 12.20
CA PRO A 349 -12.12 -11.09 10.85
C PRO A 349 -11.44 -12.05 9.84
N GLY A 350 -11.05 -13.24 10.29
CA GLY A 350 -10.34 -14.26 9.54
C GLY A 350 -8.88 -14.39 9.97
N HIS A 351 -8.31 -15.58 9.78
CA HIS A 351 -6.91 -15.84 10.06
C HIS A 351 -6.06 -15.56 8.82
N LYS A 352 -5.24 -14.51 8.88
CA LYS A 352 -4.07 -14.32 8.01
C LYS A 352 -2.85 -14.16 8.93
N PRO A 353 -1.68 -14.74 8.61
CA PRO A 353 -0.49 -14.60 9.45
C PRO A 353 -0.16 -13.11 9.70
N GLY A 354 -0.09 -12.70 10.98
CA GLY A 354 0.23 -11.33 11.39
C GLY A 354 -0.91 -10.29 11.29
N PHE A 355 -2.06 -10.65 10.72
CA PHE A 355 -3.23 -9.75 10.63
C PHE A 355 -3.92 -9.55 11.98
N LEU A 356 -4.22 -10.66 12.67
CA LEU A 356 -4.88 -10.63 13.99
C LEU A 356 -4.09 -9.82 15.03
N PRO A 357 -2.74 -9.89 15.04
CA PRO A 357 -1.96 -8.99 15.90
C PRO A 357 -2.10 -7.51 15.64
N ASN A 358 -2.12 -7.09 14.38
CA ASN A 358 -2.34 -5.68 14.05
C ASN A 358 -3.77 -5.26 14.38
N TYR A 359 -4.74 -6.11 14.04
CA TYR A 359 -6.16 -5.85 14.24
C TYR A 359 -6.52 -5.65 15.72
N LEU A 360 -6.06 -6.53 16.62
CA LEU A 360 -6.34 -6.38 18.05
C LEU A 360 -5.56 -5.22 18.67
N ASN A 361 -4.35 -4.93 18.21
CA ASN A 361 -3.58 -3.77 18.65
C ASN A 361 -4.26 -2.45 18.28
N GLU A 362 -4.87 -2.34 17.08
CA GLU A 362 -5.67 -1.18 16.67
C GLU A 362 -6.92 -0.99 17.54
N GLN A 363 -7.46 -2.06 18.12
CA GLN A 363 -8.54 -1.95 19.10
C GLN A 363 -8.07 -1.48 20.49
N GLY A 364 -6.77 -1.23 20.68
CA GLY A 364 -6.16 -0.82 21.94
C GLY A 364 -5.95 -1.95 22.93
N VAL A 365 -5.97 -3.21 22.47
CA VAL A 365 -5.76 -4.39 23.32
C VAL A 365 -4.32 -4.42 23.83
N THR A 366 -4.17 -4.55 25.14
CA THR A 366 -2.88 -4.62 25.84
C THR A 366 -2.57 -6.03 26.37
N VAL A 367 -3.57 -6.90 26.43
CA VAL A 367 -3.43 -8.29 26.93
C VAL A 367 -4.28 -9.24 26.10
N ILE A 368 -3.77 -10.43 25.80
CA ILE A 368 -4.47 -11.48 25.09
C ILE A 368 -4.46 -12.77 25.89
N ILE A 369 -5.63 -13.41 25.98
CA ILE A 369 -5.83 -14.69 26.65
C ILE A 369 -6.40 -15.70 25.63
N ALA A 370 -5.78 -16.87 25.54
CA ALA A 370 -6.23 -17.95 24.66
C ALA A 370 -5.92 -19.34 25.26
N GLY A 371 -6.61 -20.38 24.81
CA GLY A 371 -6.24 -21.76 25.14
C GLY A 371 -4.91 -22.17 24.49
N GLY A 372 -4.74 -21.87 23.21
CA GLY A 372 -3.51 -22.14 22.46
C GLY A 372 -3.22 -21.07 21.41
N MET A 373 -1.92 -20.75 21.25
CA MET A 373 -1.42 -19.79 20.27
C MET A 373 -0.09 -20.27 19.68
N GLY A 374 0.08 -20.13 18.36
CA GLY A 374 1.35 -20.46 17.70
C GLY A 374 2.46 -19.48 18.08
N SER A 375 3.70 -19.96 18.18
CA SER A 375 4.87 -19.16 18.60
C SER A 375 5.06 -17.87 17.78
N GLY A 376 4.87 -17.93 16.47
CA GLY A 376 4.97 -16.75 15.61
C GLY A 376 3.94 -15.65 15.93
N ALA A 377 2.72 -16.02 16.37
CA ALA A 377 1.74 -15.03 16.80
C ALA A 377 2.10 -14.43 18.17
N VAL A 378 2.61 -15.25 19.09
CA VAL A 378 3.10 -14.81 20.41
C VAL A 378 4.22 -13.78 20.25
N GLU A 379 5.21 -14.06 19.40
CA GLU A 379 6.32 -13.14 19.13
C GLU A 379 5.85 -11.79 18.59
N ILE A 380 4.92 -11.78 17.62
CA ILE A 380 4.40 -10.54 17.03
C ILE A 380 3.63 -9.69 18.06
N PHE A 381 2.89 -10.33 18.97
CA PHE A 381 2.19 -9.61 20.05
C PHE A 381 3.16 -9.02 21.06
N GLN A 382 4.19 -9.77 21.46
CA GLN A 382 5.22 -9.30 22.39
C GLN A 382 6.04 -8.15 21.80
N GLU A 383 6.38 -8.19 20.50
CA GLU A 383 7.04 -7.08 19.79
C GLU A 383 6.21 -5.78 19.81
N LYS A 384 4.89 -5.89 19.95
CA LYS A 384 3.95 -4.77 20.04
C LYS A 384 3.67 -4.34 21.48
N GLY A 385 4.31 -4.96 22.47
CA GLY A 385 4.07 -4.69 23.89
C GLY A 385 2.72 -5.20 24.40
N ILE A 386 2.16 -6.23 23.76
CA ILE A 386 0.91 -6.89 24.18
C ILE A 386 1.28 -8.15 24.96
N ASP A 387 0.78 -8.27 26.19
CA ASP A 387 0.98 -9.45 27.03
C ASP A 387 0.14 -10.61 26.52
N VAL A 388 0.74 -11.80 26.41
CA VAL A 388 0.05 -13.01 25.91
C VAL A 388 0.03 -14.08 26.97
N ILE A 389 -1.17 -14.59 27.27
CA ILE A 389 -1.43 -15.68 28.21
C ILE A 389 -2.07 -16.84 27.47
N THR A 390 -1.37 -17.97 27.41
CA THR A 390 -1.83 -19.22 26.80
C THR A 390 -2.17 -20.27 27.85
N GLY A 391 -3.02 -21.24 27.49
CA GLY A 391 -3.46 -22.32 28.39
C GLY A 391 -4.72 -22.03 29.19
N ALA A 392 -5.45 -20.95 28.88
CA ALA A 392 -6.70 -20.66 29.53
C ALA A 392 -7.83 -21.56 28.99
N GLU A 393 -8.68 -22.06 29.87
CA GLU A 393 -9.83 -22.90 29.52
C GLU A 393 -11.06 -22.45 30.32
N GLY A 394 -12.26 -22.73 29.79
CA GLY A 394 -13.53 -22.45 30.47
C GLY A 394 -14.25 -21.19 29.97
N ASP A 395 -15.20 -20.71 30.77
CA ASP A 395 -16.05 -19.56 30.44
C ASP A 395 -15.27 -18.24 30.48
N VAL A 396 -15.48 -17.36 29.49
CA VAL A 396 -14.71 -16.11 29.35
C VAL A 396 -14.88 -15.16 30.55
N ASP A 397 -16.06 -15.15 31.21
CA ASP A 397 -16.31 -14.28 32.37
C ASP A 397 -15.67 -14.84 33.65
N GLN A 398 -15.39 -16.14 33.72
CA GLN A 398 -14.60 -16.73 34.81
C GLN A 398 -13.11 -16.51 34.59
N VAL A 399 -12.66 -16.58 33.33
CA VAL A 399 -11.26 -16.38 32.96
C VAL A 399 -10.83 -14.93 33.18
N ILE A 400 -11.67 -13.95 32.81
CA ILE A 400 -11.36 -12.53 33.10
C ILE A 400 -11.32 -12.23 34.60
N ARG A 401 -12.24 -12.79 35.40
CA ARG A 401 -12.19 -12.64 36.87
C ARG A 401 -10.92 -13.24 37.45
N SER A 402 -10.54 -14.44 37.00
CA SER A 402 -9.28 -15.07 37.40
C SER A 402 -8.04 -14.26 36.98
N TYR A 403 -8.11 -13.55 35.85
CA TYR A 403 -7.05 -12.63 35.44
C TYR A 403 -6.96 -11.39 36.35
N ILE A 404 -8.11 -10.78 36.69
CA ILE A 404 -8.20 -9.62 37.59
C ILE A 404 -7.70 -9.99 39.00
N ASP A 405 -8.11 -11.16 39.51
CA ASP A 405 -7.73 -11.68 40.83
C ASP A 405 -6.27 -12.20 40.86
N GLY A 406 -5.57 -12.25 39.72
CA GLY A 406 -4.20 -12.75 39.61
C GLY A 406 -4.06 -14.26 39.81
N THR A 407 -5.16 -15.02 39.72
CA THR A 407 -5.20 -16.48 39.91
C THR A 407 -5.14 -17.28 38.60
N LEU A 408 -5.19 -16.61 37.44
CA LEU A 408 -5.12 -17.26 36.14
C LEU A 408 -3.76 -17.93 35.92
N GLN A 409 -3.75 -19.25 35.71
CA GLN A 409 -2.51 -20.00 35.46
C GLN A 409 -2.12 -19.92 33.98
N ALA A 410 -0.92 -19.42 33.68
CA ALA A 410 -0.35 -19.41 32.34
C ALA A 410 0.41 -20.72 32.07
N SER A 411 0.05 -21.46 31.02
CA SER A 411 0.84 -22.60 30.53
C SER A 411 1.53 -22.20 29.23
N GLY A 412 2.86 -22.06 29.26
CA GLY A 412 3.69 -21.65 28.11
C GLY A 412 3.89 -22.75 27.06
N ALA A 413 2.83 -23.44 26.62
CA ALA A 413 2.94 -24.54 25.67
C ALA A 413 2.85 -24.05 24.21
N VAL A 414 4.01 -23.87 23.58
CA VAL A 414 4.15 -23.82 22.11
C VAL A 414 3.79 -25.20 21.55
N CYS A 415 2.72 -25.31 20.76
CA CYS A 415 2.31 -26.58 20.16
C CYS A 415 3.34 -27.07 19.12
N HIS A 416 3.84 -28.29 19.30
CA HIS A 416 4.70 -29.01 18.35
C HIS A 416 3.88 -29.57 17.17
N GLU A 417 4.51 -29.61 15.99
CA GLU A 417 4.03 -30.15 14.72
C GLU A 417 3.33 -31.52 14.85
N HIS A 418 2.16 -31.65 14.25
CA HIS A 418 1.56 -32.95 13.94
C HIS A 418 1.94 -33.37 12.52
N SER A 419 2.75 -34.43 12.45
CA SER A 419 3.00 -35.22 11.26
C SER A 419 1.73 -35.91 10.78
N HIS A 420 1.40 -35.77 9.49
CA HIS A 420 0.44 -36.65 8.83
C HIS A 420 1.19 -37.77 8.09
N SER A 421 1.04 -38.97 8.62
CA SER A 421 1.33 -40.26 8.00
C SER A 421 0.01 -41.00 7.72
N GLY A 422 -0.12 -41.59 6.52
CA GLY A 422 -1.17 -42.56 6.11
C GLY A 422 -2.47 -41.90 5.65
N ASP A 423 -3.06 -42.23 4.49
CA ASP A 423 -2.96 -43.38 3.59
C ASP A 423 -2.87 -43.00 2.11
#